data_AF-A0A7U7HP67-F1
#
_entry.id   AF-A0A7U7HP67-F1
#
_cell.length_a   1.000
_cell.length_b   1.000
_cell.length_c   1.000
_cell.angle_alpha   90.00
_cell.angle_beta   90.00
_cell.angle_gamma   90.00
#
_symmetry.space_group_name_H-M   'P 1'
#
loop_
_entity.id
_entity.type
_entity.pdbx_description
1 polymer ?
#
loop_
_entity_poly.entity_id
_entity_poly.type
_entity_poly.pdbx_seq_one_letter_code
_entity_poly.pdbx_strand_id
1 'polypeptide(L)'
;MQSIRHRQRSCSLSSQARMRGFTLVELMVVIVIIGLLATVVMINVMPSQDRAMVEKARADVAVLEQALETYRLDNLSYPSTEQGLQALLNAPSGLTRPERYRQGGYIRRLPEDPWGHAYQYRRPGRSGGFDVYSFGADGADGGDADNADIGNWR
;
A
#
# COMPACT_ATOMS: atom_id res chain seq x y z
N MET A 1 -89.21 53.13 6.91
CA MET A 1 -88.75 51.75 6.77
C MET A 1 -87.37 51.74 6.13
N GLN A 2 -86.40 51.11 6.83
CA GLN A 2 -85.38 50.19 6.29
C GLN A 2 -84.39 50.77 5.23
N SER A 3 -83.08 50.52 5.25
CA SER A 3 -82.36 49.41 5.85
C SER A 3 -80.86 49.50 5.46
N ILE A 4 -79.98 49.26 6.45
CA ILE A 4 -78.83 48.30 6.38
C ILE A 4 -77.64 48.70 5.48
N ARG A 5 -76.54 49.22 6.07
CA ARG A 5 -75.28 48.56 6.53
C ARG A 5 -74.25 48.20 5.45
N HIS A 6 -72.99 48.56 5.77
CA HIS A 6 -71.71 47.84 5.54
C HIS A 6 -71.32 47.48 4.09
N ARG A 7 -70.07 47.58 3.64
CA ARG A 7 -68.85 47.04 4.27
C ARG A 7 -67.65 47.47 3.41
N GLN A 8 -66.57 47.90 4.04
CA GLN A 8 -65.23 47.95 3.42
C GLN A 8 -64.78 46.54 3.05
N ARG A 9 -64.12 46.37 1.89
CA ARG A 9 -63.29 45.20 1.60
C ARG A 9 -62.04 45.61 0.83
N SER A 10 -60.95 45.76 1.57
CA SER A 10 -59.57 45.81 1.08
C SER A 10 -59.24 44.51 0.35
N CYS A 11 -58.70 44.60 -0.86
CA CYS A 11 -58.23 43.45 -1.63
C CYS A 11 -56.70 43.35 -1.47
N SER A 12 -56.22 42.44 -0.63
CA SER A 12 -54.81 42.05 -0.58
C SER A 12 -54.59 40.88 -1.54
N LEU A 13 -53.80 41.08 -2.60
CA LEU A 13 -53.44 40.01 -3.54
C LEU A 13 -52.25 39.22 -2.99
N SER A 14 -52.55 38.09 -2.34
CA SER A 14 -51.55 37.09 -1.94
C SER A 14 -51.23 36.20 -3.15
N SER A 15 -50.06 36.38 -3.78
CA SER A 15 -49.56 35.46 -4.80
C SER A 15 -49.13 34.15 -4.14
N GLN A 16 -49.97 33.12 -4.24
CA GLN A 16 -49.59 31.76 -3.87
C GLN A 16 -48.66 31.18 -4.94
N ALA A 17 -47.36 31.10 -4.63
CA ALA A 17 -46.43 30.30 -5.41
C ALA A 17 -46.94 28.85 -5.42
N ARG A 18 -47.31 28.37 -6.60
CA ARG A 18 -47.85 27.02 -6.80
C ARG A 18 -46.75 26.01 -6.47
N MET A 19 -46.82 25.39 -5.30
CA MET A 19 -45.98 24.24 -4.99
C MET A 19 -46.37 23.11 -5.96
N ARG A 20 -45.52 22.86 -6.96
CA ARG A 20 -45.63 21.69 -7.83
C ARG A 20 -45.05 20.51 -7.05
N GLY A 21 -45.91 19.58 -6.66
CA GLY A 21 -45.50 18.30 -6.09
C GLY A 21 -44.94 17.37 -7.16
N PHE A 22 -44.01 16.51 -6.77
CA PHE A 22 -43.48 15.44 -7.62
C PHE A 22 -44.57 14.44 -8.00
N THR A 23 -44.50 13.92 -9.22
CA THR A 23 -45.43 12.88 -9.68
C THR A 23 -44.97 11.49 -9.24
N LEU A 24 -45.90 10.56 -9.04
CA LEU A 24 -45.57 9.17 -8.69
C LEU A 24 -44.72 8.50 -9.78
N VAL A 25 -44.98 8.82 -11.04
CA VAL A 25 -44.26 8.28 -12.20
C VAL A 25 -42.79 8.70 -12.19
N GLU A 26 -42.50 9.94 -11.79
CA GLU A 26 -41.13 10.46 -11.68
C GLU A 26 -40.32 9.69 -10.62
N LEU A 27 -40.94 9.36 -9.48
CA LEU A 27 -40.30 8.53 -8.46
C LEU A 27 -40.10 7.08 -8.94
N MET A 28 -41.06 6.52 -9.68
CA MET A 28 -40.97 5.16 -10.22
C MET A 28 -39.79 5.00 -11.19
N VAL A 29 -39.59 5.97 -12.08
CA VAL A 29 -38.48 5.93 -13.03
C VAL A 29 -37.13 6.01 -12.30
N VAL A 30 -37.03 6.86 -11.26
CA VAL A 30 -35.79 7.01 -10.48
C VAL A 30 -35.42 5.73 -9.75
N ILE A 31 -36.37 5.06 -9.07
CA ILE A 31 -36.07 3.81 -8.35
C ILE A 31 -35.71 2.66 -9.30
N VAL A 32 -36.29 2.64 -10.51
CA VAL A 32 -35.93 1.66 -11.54
C VAL A 32 -34.50 1.87 -12.01
N ILE A 33 -34.11 3.12 -12.30
CA ILE A 33 -32.73 3.42 -12.72
C ILE A 33 -31.74 3.13 -11.59
N ILE A 34 -32.05 3.47 -10.33
CA ILE A 34 -31.21 3.13 -9.18
C ILE A 34 -31.11 1.60 -9.02
N GLY A 35 -32.20 0.86 -9.17
CA GLY A 35 -32.20 -0.61 -9.11
C GLY A 35 -31.34 -1.25 -10.21
N LEU A 36 -31.36 -0.70 -11.42
CA LEU A 36 -30.51 -1.16 -12.53
C LEU A 36 -29.04 -0.81 -12.32
N LEU A 37 -28.73 0.39 -11.83
CA LEU A 37 -27.34 0.80 -11.58
C LEU A 37 -26.74 0.08 -10.37
N ALA A 38 -27.55 -0.22 -9.35
CA ALA A 38 -27.10 -0.91 -8.15
C ALA A 38 -26.57 -2.32 -8.44
N THR A 39 -27.04 -3.00 -9.50
CA THR A 39 -26.57 -4.35 -9.85
C THR A 39 -25.21 -4.37 -10.55
N VAL A 40 -24.81 -3.25 -11.18
CA VAL A 40 -23.58 -3.17 -12.00
C VAL A 40 -22.35 -2.79 -11.17
N VAL A 41 -22.55 -2.38 -9.91
CA VAL A 41 -21.44 -1.95 -9.06
C VAL A 41 -20.77 -3.17 -8.41
N MET A 42 -19.74 -3.69 -9.08
CA MET A 42 -18.72 -4.56 -8.48
C MET A 42 -17.44 -3.74 -8.33
N ILE A 43 -17.18 -3.17 -7.15
CA ILE A 43 -15.93 -2.46 -6.88
C ILE A 43 -14.93 -3.48 -6.32
N ASN A 44 -14.05 -4.01 -7.17
CA ASN A 44 -12.94 -4.86 -6.73
C ASN A 44 -11.59 -4.14 -6.93
N VAL A 45 -11.20 -3.34 -5.95
CA VAL A 45 -9.95 -2.54 -5.97
C VAL A 45 -8.80 -3.16 -5.16
N MET A 46 -9.05 -4.25 -4.44
CA MET A 46 -8.05 -4.88 -3.56
C MET A 46 -6.83 -5.54 -4.25
N PRO A 47 -6.94 -6.26 -5.39
CA PRO A 47 -5.81 -7.09 -5.88
C PRO A 47 -4.61 -6.29 -6.42
N SER A 48 -4.68 -4.96 -6.46
CA SER A 48 -3.58 -4.11 -6.93
C SER A 48 -2.56 -3.77 -5.84
N GLN A 49 -3.00 -3.66 -4.59
CA GLN A 49 -2.13 -3.29 -3.47
C GLN A 49 -1.21 -4.46 -3.09
N ASP A 50 -1.79 -5.65 -2.93
CA ASP A 50 -1.07 -6.87 -2.56
C ASP A 50 0.05 -7.18 -3.57
N ARG A 51 -0.27 -7.10 -4.87
CA ARG A 51 0.73 -7.25 -5.93
C ARG A 51 1.83 -6.18 -5.87
N ALA A 52 1.46 -4.93 -5.61
CA ALA A 52 2.44 -3.85 -5.49
C ALA A 52 3.37 -4.03 -4.29
N MET A 53 2.86 -4.60 -3.18
CA MET A 53 3.67 -4.97 -2.02
C MET A 53 4.68 -6.05 -2.38
N VAL A 54 4.23 -7.16 -2.98
CA VAL A 54 5.13 -8.24 -3.42
C VAL A 54 6.22 -7.74 -4.38
N GLU A 55 5.84 -6.91 -5.37
CA GLU A 55 6.80 -6.32 -6.32
C GLU A 55 7.80 -5.37 -5.63
N LYS A 56 7.33 -4.56 -4.67
CA LYS A 56 8.20 -3.72 -3.85
C LYS A 56 9.20 -4.58 -3.08
N ALA A 57 8.74 -5.66 -2.45
CA ALA A 57 9.63 -6.55 -1.70
C ALA A 57 10.71 -7.18 -2.59
N ARG A 58 10.34 -7.61 -3.81
CA ARG A 58 11.28 -8.13 -4.81
C ARG A 58 12.31 -7.08 -5.24
N ALA A 59 11.87 -5.85 -5.47
CA ALA A 59 12.76 -4.75 -5.84
C ALA A 59 13.76 -4.42 -4.72
N ASP A 60 13.30 -4.37 -3.47
CA ASP A 60 14.14 -4.12 -2.30
C ASP A 60 15.16 -5.27 -2.10
N VAL A 61 14.75 -6.54 -2.27
CA VAL A 61 15.64 -7.71 -2.28
C VAL A 61 16.73 -7.58 -3.33
N ALA A 62 16.39 -7.19 -4.57
CA ALA A 62 17.36 -7.00 -5.64
C ALA A 62 18.37 -5.87 -5.34
N VAL A 63 17.92 -4.78 -4.71
CA VAL A 63 18.81 -3.69 -4.26
C VAL A 63 19.77 -4.18 -3.18
N LEU A 64 19.29 -4.96 -2.21
CA LEU A 64 20.12 -5.52 -1.15
C LEU A 64 21.13 -6.53 -1.69
N GLU A 65 20.72 -7.40 -2.62
CA GLU A 65 21.60 -8.33 -3.32
C GLU A 65 22.73 -7.60 -4.07
N GLN A 66 22.41 -6.54 -4.82
CA GLN A 66 23.41 -5.73 -5.51
C GLN A 66 24.39 -5.06 -4.53
N ALA A 67 23.91 -4.58 -3.39
CA ALA A 67 24.75 -4.00 -2.34
C ALA A 67 25.69 -5.06 -1.72
N LEU A 68 25.19 -6.27 -1.48
CA LEU A 68 25.97 -7.40 -0.97
C LEU A 68 27.04 -7.86 -1.97
N GLU A 69 26.74 -7.91 -3.26
CA GLU A 69 27.76 -8.24 -4.27
C GLU A 69 28.82 -7.15 -4.35
N THR A 70 28.43 -5.88 -4.29
CA THR A 70 29.39 -4.76 -4.24
C THR A 70 30.27 -4.83 -2.99
N TYR A 71 29.70 -5.18 -1.83
CA TYR A 71 30.45 -5.45 -0.60
C TYR A 71 31.48 -6.56 -0.82
N ARG A 72 31.08 -7.66 -1.50
CA ARG A 72 31.98 -8.78 -1.79
C ARG A 72 33.11 -8.38 -2.74
N LEU A 73 32.85 -7.56 -3.76
CA LEU A 73 33.89 -7.08 -4.66
C LEU A 73 34.96 -6.29 -3.90
N ASP A 74 34.52 -5.42 -2.99
CA ASP A 74 35.43 -4.57 -2.21
C ASP A 74 36.14 -5.34 -1.08
N ASN A 75 35.48 -6.31 -0.43
CA ASN A 75 36.02 -7.01 0.76
C ASN A 75 36.47 -8.47 0.50
N LEU A 76 36.23 -9.01 -0.69
CA LEU A 76 36.43 -10.42 -1.12
C LEU A 76 35.56 -11.46 -0.40
N SER A 77 34.67 -11.03 0.49
CA SER A 77 33.75 -11.91 1.20
C SER A 77 32.42 -11.19 1.43
N TYR A 78 31.34 -11.95 1.56
CA TYR A 78 30.09 -11.41 2.08
C TYR A 78 30.14 -11.22 3.60
N PRO A 79 29.30 -10.34 4.18
CA PRO A 79 29.16 -10.21 5.62
C PRO A 79 28.83 -11.55 6.30
N SER A 80 29.18 -11.70 7.58
CA SER A 80 28.68 -12.84 8.36
C SER A 80 27.21 -12.65 8.73
N THR A 81 26.51 -13.72 9.08
CA THR A 81 25.12 -13.65 9.57
C THR A 81 25.00 -12.75 10.82
N GLU A 82 26.02 -12.76 11.68
CA GLU A 82 26.09 -11.91 12.88
C GLU A 82 26.27 -10.42 12.55
N GLN A 83 27.03 -10.11 11.50
CA GLN A 83 27.16 -8.75 10.99
C GLN A 83 25.87 -8.29 10.29
N GLY A 84 25.21 -9.22 9.60
CA GLY A 84 23.93 -9.01 8.92
C GLY A 84 23.97 -7.92 7.85
N LEU A 85 22.80 -7.39 7.52
CA LEU A 85 22.64 -6.28 6.58
C LEU A 85 23.20 -4.96 7.13
N GLN A 86 23.47 -4.86 8.43
CA GLN A 86 24.05 -3.66 9.04
C GLN A 86 25.47 -3.38 8.51
N ALA A 87 26.19 -4.41 8.07
CA ALA A 87 27.48 -4.27 7.38
C ALA A 87 27.39 -3.44 6.08
N LEU A 88 26.20 -3.32 5.49
CA LEU A 88 25.98 -2.50 4.30
C LEU A 88 25.88 -1.01 4.63
N LEU A 89 25.58 -0.63 5.88
CA LEU A 89 25.54 0.78 6.30
C LEU A 89 26.88 1.25 6.85
N ASN A 90 27.43 0.46 7.77
CA ASN A 90 28.62 0.83 8.53
C ASN A 90 29.63 -0.32 8.52
N ALA A 91 30.91 0.04 8.59
CA ALA A 91 31.99 -0.92 8.68
C ALA A 91 31.83 -1.81 9.94
N PRO A 92 31.72 -3.14 9.80
CA PRO A 92 31.69 -4.01 10.97
C PRO A 92 33.03 -3.99 11.71
N SER A 93 32.99 -4.06 13.04
CA SER A 93 34.16 -3.96 13.92
C SER A 93 35.17 -5.11 13.77
N GLY A 94 34.75 -6.24 13.18
CA GLY A 94 35.57 -7.44 12.97
C GLY A 94 36.22 -7.56 11.58
N LEU A 95 36.25 -6.50 10.77
CA LEU A 95 36.88 -6.55 9.46
C LEU A 95 38.38 -6.79 9.56
N THR A 96 38.88 -7.80 8.83
CA THR A 96 40.32 -8.07 8.72
C THR A 96 41.07 -6.94 7.98
N ARG A 97 40.39 -6.22 7.08
CA ARG A 97 40.94 -5.14 6.26
C ARG A 97 39.97 -3.96 6.17
N PRO A 98 39.86 -3.13 7.24
CA PRO A 98 38.93 -2.00 7.28
C PRO A 98 39.16 -0.97 6.16
N GLU A 99 40.39 -0.85 5.68
CA GLU A 99 40.80 0.07 4.61
C GLU A 99 40.12 -0.22 3.26
N ARG A 100 39.60 -1.44 3.07
CA ARG A 100 38.89 -1.83 1.85
C ARG A 100 37.40 -1.49 1.90
N TYR A 101 36.88 -1.17 3.08
CA TYR A 101 35.48 -0.83 3.24
C TYR A 101 35.19 0.53 2.59
N ARG A 102 34.13 0.59 1.79
CA ARG A 102 33.71 1.81 1.12
C ARG A 102 33.28 2.88 2.12
N GLN A 103 33.86 4.08 2.02
CA GLN A 103 33.42 5.22 2.83
C GLN A 103 31.95 5.56 2.51
N GLY A 104 31.12 5.63 3.55
CA GLY A 104 29.68 5.88 3.42
C GLY A 104 28.82 4.64 3.20
N GLY A 105 29.41 3.43 3.22
CA GLY A 105 28.69 2.17 3.11
C GLY A 105 28.28 1.81 1.68
N TYR A 106 27.50 0.75 1.56
CA TYR A 106 27.01 0.16 0.31
C TYR A 106 25.55 0.52 0.03
N ILE A 107 24.81 0.92 1.06
CA ILE A 107 23.43 1.41 0.95
C ILE A 107 23.24 2.63 1.84
N ARG A 108 22.31 3.53 1.47
CA ARG A 108 22.04 4.76 2.24
C ARG A 108 21.23 4.51 3.51
N ARG A 109 20.32 3.55 3.45
CA ARG A 109 19.44 3.12 4.55
C ARG A 109 18.99 1.69 4.29
N LEU A 110 18.76 0.91 5.34
CA LEU A 110 18.08 -0.37 5.18
C LEU A 110 16.60 -0.10 4.88
N PRO A 111 16.04 -0.67 3.80
CA PRO A 111 14.60 -0.68 3.62
C PRO A 111 13.95 -1.61 4.65
N GLU A 112 12.72 -1.29 5.01
CA GLU A 112 11.78 -2.24 5.61
C GLU A 112 10.95 -2.82 4.47
N ASP A 113 10.50 -4.05 4.66
CA ASP A 113 9.60 -4.69 3.72
C ASP A 113 8.23 -3.99 3.69
N PRO A 114 7.35 -4.29 2.71
CA PRO A 114 6.04 -3.65 2.59
C PRO A 114 5.12 -3.81 3.80
N TRP A 115 5.38 -4.81 4.65
CA TRP A 115 4.60 -5.14 5.84
C TRP A 115 5.21 -4.57 7.12
N GLY A 116 6.34 -3.84 7.01
CA GLY A 116 7.02 -3.18 8.13
C GLY A 116 8.01 -4.07 8.88
N HIS A 117 8.38 -5.22 8.33
CA HIS A 117 9.39 -6.10 8.89
C HIS A 117 10.78 -5.80 8.32
N ALA A 118 11.82 -6.11 9.09
CA ALA A 118 13.18 -6.04 8.61
C ALA A 118 13.49 -7.20 7.66
N TYR A 119 14.28 -6.93 6.62
CA TYR A 119 14.82 -7.98 5.75
C TYR A 119 15.78 -8.89 6.51
N GLN A 120 15.66 -10.18 6.22
CA GLN A 120 16.48 -11.22 6.79
C GLN A 120 17.67 -11.52 5.90
N TYR A 121 18.80 -11.80 6.53
CA TYR A 121 20.04 -12.18 5.85
C TYR A 121 20.60 -13.44 6.49
N ARG A 122 21.01 -14.39 5.64
CA ARG A 122 21.66 -15.61 6.10
C ARG A 122 22.84 -15.97 5.20
N ARG A 123 23.93 -16.37 5.83
CA ARG A 123 25.10 -16.95 5.16
C ARG A 123 25.63 -18.16 5.96
N PRO A 124 25.83 -19.33 5.31
CA PRO A 124 25.57 -19.65 3.90
C PRO A 124 24.08 -19.65 3.55
N GLY A 125 23.75 -19.40 2.29
CA GLY A 125 22.38 -19.41 1.79
C GLY A 125 21.83 -20.82 1.55
N ARG A 126 20.51 -20.93 1.34
CA ARG A 126 19.78 -22.18 1.02
C ARG A 126 20.26 -22.77 -0.31
N SER A 127 20.48 -21.92 -1.31
CA SER A 127 20.81 -22.32 -2.69
C SER A 127 22.08 -21.66 -3.22
N GLY A 128 22.81 -20.89 -2.41
CA GLY A 128 23.97 -20.13 -2.86
C GLY A 128 24.84 -19.53 -1.76
N GLY A 129 25.59 -18.49 -2.14
CA GLY A 129 26.56 -17.84 -1.25
C GLY A 129 25.94 -17.10 -0.07
N PHE A 130 24.71 -16.60 -0.23
CA PHE A 130 23.91 -15.94 0.80
C PHE A 130 22.43 -15.95 0.41
N ASP A 131 21.58 -15.73 1.40
CA ASP A 131 20.15 -15.47 1.22
C ASP A 131 19.80 -14.09 1.75
N VAL A 132 18.97 -13.34 1.02
CA VAL A 132 18.32 -12.12 1.51
C VAL A 132 16.83 -12.16 1.17
N TYR A 133 15.97 -11.93 2.17
CA TYR A 133 14.55 -12.20 2.04
C TYR A 133 13.65 -11.49 3.04
N SER A 134 12.36 -11.43 2.73
CA SER A 134 11.26 -11.09 3.63
C SER A 134 10.38 -12.34 3.82
N PHE A 135 9.82 -12.48 5.02
CA PHE A 135 8.84 -13.52 5.35
C PHE A 135 7.43 -13.25 4.80
N GLY A 136 7.22 -12.13 4.09
CA GLY A 136 5.89 -11.77 3.62
C GLY A 136 5.01 -11.18 4.71
N ALA A 137 3.70 -11.20 4.46
CA ALA A 137 2.70 -10.53 5.30
C ALA A 137 2.51 -11.16 6.69
N ASP A 138 2.78 -12.46 6.84
CA ASP A 138 2.61 -13.18 8.11
C ASP A 138 3.83 -13.13 9.02
N GLY A 139 5.00 -12.73 8.48
CA GLY A 139 6.25 -12.67 9.23
C GLY A 139 6.82 -14.05 9.60
N ALA A 140 6.37 -15.13 8.97
CA ALA A 140 6.80 -16.50 9.24
C ALA A 140 7.46 -17.17 8.01
N ASP A 141 8.30 -18.19 8.24
CA ASP A 141 8.88 -18.96 7.12
C ASP A 141 7.77 -19.78 6.43
N GLY A 142 7.72 -19.71 5.10
CA GLY A 142 6.74 -20.43 4.29
C GLY A 142 5.66 -19.53 3.71
N GLY A 143 4.40 -19.93 3.90
CA GLY A 143 3.23 -19.21 3.41
C GLY A 143 2.92 -19.31 1.91
N ASP A 144 1.73 -18.83 1.55
CA ASP A 144 1.20 -18.76 0.19
C ASP A 144 0.75 -17.32 -0.15
N ALA A 145 0.77 -16.98 -1.44
CA ALA A 145 0.43 -15.64 -1.94
C ALA A 145 1.25 -14.54 -1.24
N ASP A 146 0.61 -13.62 -0.51
CA ASP A 146 1.28 -12.49 0.15
C ASP A 146 2.04 -12.90 1.41
N ASN A 147 1.72 -14.08 1.95
CA ASN A 147 2.46 -14.69 3.07
C ASN A 147 3.69 -15.47 2.58
N ALA A 148 3.86 -15.64 1.27
CA ALA A 148 4.97 -16.43 0.76
C ALA A 148 6.30 -15.72 0.98
N ASP A 149 7.33 -16.45 1.42
CA ASP A 149 8.69 -15.93 1.48
C ASP A 149 9.15 -15.35 0.13
N ILE A 150 9.65 -14.10 0.17
CA ILE A 150 10.19 -13.38 -0.98
C ILE A 150 11.68 -13.20 -0.77
N GLY A 151 12.50 -13.92 -1.52
CA GLY A 151 13.95 -13.88 -1.41
C GLY A 151 14.66 -14.12 -2.74
N ASN A 152 15.98 -13.92 -2.73
CA ASN A 152 16.85 -14.02 -3.91
C ASN A 152 16.96 -15.44 -4.53
N TRP A 153 16.39 -16.46 -3.91
CA TRP A 153 16.41 -17.84 -4.41
C TRP A 153 15.20 -18.22 -5.29
N ARG A 154 14.21 -17.33 -5.44
CA ARG A 154 12.97 -17.57 -6.21
C ARG A 154 12.85 -16.67 -7.43
#